data_AF-A0A511YPN4-F1
#
_entry.id   AF-A0A511YPN4-F1
#
_cell.length_a   1.000
_cell.length_b   1.000
_cell.length_c   1.000
_cell.angle_alpha   90.00
_cell.angle_beta   90.00
_cell.angle_gamma   90.00
#
_symmetry.space_group_name_H-M   'P 1'
#
loop_
_entity.id
_entity.type
_entity.pdbx_description
1 polymer ?
#
loop_
_entity_poly.entity_id
_entity_poly.type
_entity_poly.pdbx_seq_one_letter_code
_entity_poly.pdbx_strand_id
1 'polypeptide(L)'
;MKNPLSLPQKLSFLAACTFTVVAPVTGYLAIGLAPVVIVGGSALAGLICWSLTYLRNPVEPRIILPLFILTVAGLQIHIVEEYVMGFAPAMSRLFGIPWSERSFLMVFALIGPVIYTLTSLGLYYKIPIAGFVAWFIFIGPGVAEFTHFIFPLIAPELLPHDPHPLTASIEGTRIPQMPNFYFRTTGHYYFPGMWTAVLPMIPGFLAIYRLLIKTNR
;
A
#
# COMPACT_ATOMS: atom_id res chain seq x y z
N MET A 1 -34.55 9.86 5.06
CA MET A 1 -34.15 8.85 4.06
C MET A 1 -32.88 9.35 3.38
N LYS A 2 -31.81 8.54 3.27
CA LYS A 2 -30.59 8.98 2.56
C LYS A 2 -30.90 9.10 1.06
N ASN A 3 -30.51 10.20 0.43
CA ASN A 3 -30.71 10.38 -1.01
C ASN A 3 -30.06 9.23 -1.80
N PRO A 4 -30.70 8.77 -2.90
CA PRO A 4 -30.12 7.75 -3.76
C PRO A 4 -28.80 8.25 -4.38
N LEU A 5 -27.86 7.33 -4.61
CA LEU A 5 -26.58 7.68 -5.26
C LEU A 5 -26.82 8.17 -6.70
N SER A 6 -26.07 9.19 -7.10
CA SER A 6 -26.01 9.65 -8.49
C SER A 6 -25.35 8.60 -9.38
N LEU A 7 -25.54 8.70 -10.71
CA LEU A 7 -24.92 7.76 -11.65
C LEU A 7 -23.37 7.70 -11.51
N PRO A 8 -22.62 8.82 -11.43
CA PRO A 8 -21.18 8.79 -11.20
C PRO A 8 -20.78 8.09 -9.89
N GLN A 9 -21.57 8.26 -8.83
CA GLN A 9 -21.35 7.60 -7.54
C GLN A 9 -21.58 6.09 -7.63
N LYS A 10 -22.64 5.64 -8.33
CA LYS A 10 -22.91 4.21 -8.57
C LYS A 10 -21.79 3.55 -9.36
N LEU A 11 -21.35 4.18 -10.44
CA LEU A 11 -20.25 3.67 -11.27
C LEU A 11 -18.94 3.61 -10.47
N SER A 12 -18.63 4.65 -9.69
CA SER A 12 -17.47 4.64 -8.81
C SER A 12 -17.54 3.54 -7.75
N PHE A 13 -18.73 3.31 -7.17
CA PHE A 13 -18.92 2.25 -6.18
C PHE A 13 -18.71 0.86 -6.79
N LEU A 14 -19.28 0.61 -7.97
CA LEU A 14 -19.05 -0.62 -8.72
C LEU A 14 -17.57 -0.82 -9.04
N ALA A 15 -16.88 0.22 -9.50
CA ALA A 15 -15.45 0.16 -9.79
C ALA A 15 -14.62 -0.15 -8.54
N ALA A 16 -14.92 0.48 -7.41
CA ALA A 16 -14.26 0.22 -6.13
C ALA A 16 -14.48 -1.22 -5.65
N CYS A 17 -15.73 -1.71 -5.67
CA CYS A 17 -16.04 -3.10 -5.34
C CYS A 17 -15.31 -4.10 -6.24
N THR A 18 -15.26 -3.81 -7.54
CA THR A 18 -14.54 -4.64 -8.52
C THR A 18 -13.05 -4.67 -8.18
N PHE A 19 -12.44 -3.52 -7.91
CA PHE A 19 -11.04 -3.43 -7.52
C PHE A 19 -10.74 -4.22 -6.24
N THR A 20 -11.57 -4.07 -5.20
CA THR A 20 -11.42 -4.76 -3.91
C THR A 20 -11.43 -6.28 -4.04
N VAL A 21 -12.00 -6.84 -5.10
CA VAL A 21 -12.01 -8.29 -5.36
C VAL A 21 -10.93 -8.69 -6.37
N VAL A 22 -10.91 -8.03 -7.52
CA VAL A 22 -10.07 -8.45 -8.66
C VAL A 22 -8.58 -8.24 -8.39
N ALA A 23 -8.18 -7.13 -7.77
CA ALA A 23 -6.78 -6.85 -7.52
C ALA A 23 -6.17 -7.86 -6.52
N PRO A 24 -6.78 -8.14 -5.35
CA PRO A 24 -6.29 -9.18 -4.43
C PRO A 24 -6.29 -10.58 -5.03
N VAL A 25 -7.33 -10.96 -5.79
CA VAL A 25 -7.39 -12.28 -6.43
C VAL A 25 -6.29 -12.43 -7.47
N THR A 26 -6.09 -11.42 -8.32
CA THR A 26 -4.98 -11.44 -9.30
C THR A 26 -3.62 -11.48 -8.61
N GLY A 27 -3.45 -10.70 -7.54
CA GLY A 27 -2.23 -10.72 -6.72
C GLY A 27 -1.98 -12.09 -6.08
N TYR A 28 -3.02 -12.75 -5.58
CA TYR A 28 -2.95 -14.10 -5.03
C TYR A 28 -2.44 -15.10 -6.07
N LEU A 29 -3.05 -15.09 -7.25
CA LEU A 29 -2.72 -16.03 -8.33
C LEU A 29 -1.31 -15.79 -8.91
N ALA A 30 -0.78 -14.57 -8.79
CA ALA A 30 0.52 -14.21 -9.35
C ALA A 30 1.69 -14.28 -8.36
N ILE A 31 1.43 -14.10 -7.06
CA ILE A 31 2.47 -13.85 -6.04
C ILE A 31 2.18 -14.62 -4.73
N GLY A 32 0.93 -14.93 -4.42
CA GLY A 32 0.53 -15.63 -3.19
C GLY A 32 -0.21 -14.75 -2.17
N LEU A 33 -0.23 -15.18 -0.91
CA LEU A 33 -1.14 -14.63 0.10
C LEU A 33 -0.83 -13.18 0.51
N ALA A 34 0.44 -12.76 0.48
CA ALA A 34 0.87 -11.45 0.98
C ALA A 34 0.10 -10.26 0.34
N PRO A 35 -0.04 -10.17 -1.01
CA PRO A 35 -0.89 -9.16 -1.64
C PRO A 35 -2.36 -9.16 -1.19
N VAL A 36 -2.93 -10.32 -0.86
CA VAL A 36 -4.34 -10.39 -0.42
C VAL A 36 -4.51 -9.67 0.90
N VAL A 37 -3.59 -9.89 1.84
CA VAL A 37 -3.64 -9.29 3.17
C VAL A 37 -3.41 -7.78 3.08
N ILE A 38 -2.37 -7.36 2.36
CA ILE A 38 -1.99 -5.95 2.28
C ILE A 38 -2.95 -5.17 1.36
N VAL A 39 -3.00 -5.53 0.07
CA VAL A 39 -3.81 -4.79 -0.91
C VAL A 39 -5.31 -5.01 -0.65
N GLY A 40 -5.72 -6.25 -0.38
CA GLY A 40 -7.13 -6.57 -0.12
C GLY A 40 -7.64 -6.00 1.19
N GLY A 41 -6.85 -6.10 2.27
CA GLY A 41 -7.17 -5.49 3.56
C GLY A 41 -7.34 -3.98 3.45
N SER A 42 -6.39 -3.28 2.84
CA SER A 42 -6.46 -1.84 2.63
C SER A 42 -7.60 -1.44 1.68
N ALA A 43 -7.87 -2.21 0.62
CA ALA A 43 -8.97 -1.94 -0.31
C ALA A 43 -10.34 -2.11 0.34
N LEU A 44 -10.51 -3.13 1.18
CA LEU A 44 -11.76 -3.38 1.91
C LEU A 44 -12.01 -2.29 2.95
N ALA A 45 -11.00 -1.99 3.79
CA ALA A 45 -11.10 -0.93 4.78
C ALA A 45 -11.32 0.44 4.11
N GLY A 46 -10.63 0.70 3.00
CA GLY A 46 -10.81 1.90 2.19
C GLY A 46 -12.21 2.01 1.60
N LEU A 47 -12.76 0.92 1.06
CA LEU A 47 -14.13 0.86 0.54
C LEU A 47 -15.15 1.21 1.62
N ILE A 48 -15.00 0.64 2.82
CA ILE A 48 -15.89 0.91 3.97
C ILE A 48 -15.80 2.39 4.35
N CYS A 49 -14.60 2.90 4.68
CA CYS A 49 -14.41 4.27 5.13
C CYS A 49 -14.88 5.30 4.08
N TRP A 50 -14.55 5.08 2.80
CA TRP A 50 -14.98 5.93 1.70
C TRP A 50 -16.49 5.96 1.51
N SER A 51 -17.15 4.78 1.57
CA SER A 51 -18.60 4.68 1.40
C SER A 51 -19.39 5.40 2.49
N LEU A 52 -18.82 5.48 3.69
CA LEU A 52 -19.40 6.14 4.86
C LEU A 52 -19.13 7.65 4.89
N THR A 53 -18.06 8.12 4.25
CA THR A 53 -17.62 9.52 4.32
C THR A 53 -17.74 10.23 2.97
N TYR A 54 -16.75 10.04 2.10
CA TYR A 54 -16.52 10.84 0.90
C TYR A 54 -17.50 10.55 -0.24
N LEU A 55 -17.97 9.31 -0.40
CA LEU A 55 -18.78 8.90 -1.56
C LEU A 55 -20.01 9.79 -1.76
N ARG A 56 -20.72 10.10 -0.67
CA ARG A 56 -21.93 10.95 -0.72
C ARG A 56 -21.63 12.42 -0.50
N ASN A 57 -20.64 12.72 0.35
CA ASN A 57 -20.26 14.08 0.72
C ASN A 57 -18.76 14.25 0.45
N PRO A 58 -18.35 14.55 -0.81
CA PRO A 58 -16.97 14.75 -1.15
C PRO A 58 -16.33 15.83 -0.28
N VAL A 59 -15.18 15.51 0.30
CA VAL A 59 -14.48 16.40 1.22
C VAL A 59 -13.85 17.56 0.45
N GLU A 60 -13.84 18.75 1.05
CA GLU A 60 -13.23 19.92 0.44
C GLU A 60 -11.75 19.68 0.11
N PRO A 61 -11.30 20.00 -1.13
CA PRO A 61 -9.92 19.77 -1.57
C PRO A 61 -8.88 20.34 -0.62
N ARG A 62 -9.12 21.54 -0.06
CA ARG A 62 -8.22 22.19 0.91
C ARG A 62 -7.94 21.36 2.18
N ILE A 63 -8.77 20.35 2.49
CA ILE A 63 -8.61 19.48 3.65
C ILE A 63 -7.90 18.19 3.25
N ILE A 64 -8.39 17.50 2.23
CA ILE A 64 -7.91 16.15 1.87
C ILE A 64 -6.67 16.18 0.98
N LEU A 65 -6.58 17.13 0.04
CA LEU A 65 -5.54 17.15 -0.98
C LEU A 65 -4.13 17.37 -0.40
N PRO A 66 -3.90 18.31 0.54
CA PRO A 66 -2.56 18.48 1.13
C PRO A 66 -2.07 17.21 1.84
N LEU A 67 -2.94 16.53 2.57
CA LEU A 67 -2.59 15.31 3.30
C LEU A 67 -2.35 14.14 2.34
N PHE A 68 -3.17 14.04 1.28
CA PHE A 68 -2.96 13.05 0.23
C PHE A 68 -1.62 13.24 -0.48
N ILE A 69 -1.30 14.47 -0.93
CA ILE A 69 -0.03 14.77 -1.59
C ILE A 69 1.16 14.51 -0.66
N LEU A 70 1.09 14.91 0.61
CA LEU A 70 2.15 14.63 1.58
C LEU A 70 2.34 13.12 1.82
N THR A 71 1.25 12.36 1.91
CA THR A 71 1.31 10.89 2.03
C THR A 71 1.99 10.28 0.81
N VAL A 72 1.61 10.70 -0.39
CA VAL A 72 2.20 10.21 -1.64
C VAL A 72 3.68 10.60 -1.77
N ALA A 73 4.03 11.83 -1.43
CA ALA A 73 5.43 12.28 -1.46
C ALA A 73 6.29 11.48 -0.47
N GLY A 74 5.80 11.27 0.75
CA GLY A 74 6.44 10.41 1.74
C GLY A 74 6.60 8.97 1.23
N LEU A 75 5.56 8.43 0.60
CA LEU A 75 5.59 7.10 -0.02
C LEU A 75 6.63 6.99 -1.14
N GLN A 76 6.81 8.03 -1.97
CA GLN A 76 7.84 8.00 -3.01
C GLN A 76 9.26 7.95 -2.40
N ILE A 77 9.51 8.72 -1.34
CA ILE A 77 10.79 8.64 -0.61
C ILE A 77 10.97 7.24 0.00
N HIS A 78 9.90 6.68 0.55
CA HIS A 78 9.91 5.36 1.14
C HIS A 78 10.28 4.26 0.13
N ILE A 79 9.65 4.27 -1.05
CA ILE A 79 9.94 3.33 -2.15
C ILE A 79 11.40 3.43 -2.61
N VAL A 80 12.02 4.62 -2.54
CA VAL A 80 13.44 4.77 -2.86
C VAL A 80 14.31 4.01 -1.84
N GLU A 81 14.04 4.12 -0.55
CA GLU A 81 14.75 3.34 0.47
C GLU A 81 14.53 1.83 0.24
N GLU A 82 13.28 1.42 0.03
CA GLU A 82 12.93 0.02 -0.24
C GLU A 82 13.69 -0.55 -1.44
N TYR A 83 13.78 0.20 -2.54
CA TYR A 83 14.54 -0.20 -3.72
C TYR A 83 16.03 -0.33 -3.41
N VAL A 84 16.65 0.72 -2.85
CA VAL A 84 18.10 0.75 -2.58
C VAL A 84 18.52 -0.36 -1.63
N MET A 85 17.67 -0.72 -0.67
CA MET A 85 17.95 -1.73 0.36
C MET A 85 17.43 -3.13 0.02
N GLY A 86 16.85 -3.32 -1.18
CA GLY A 86 16.48 -4.64 -1.68
C GLY A 86 15.21 -5.23 -1.04
N PHE A 87 14.19 -4.40 -0.78
CA PHE A 87 12.91 -4.81 -0.18
C PHE A 87 12.25 -5.97 -0.94
N ALA A 88 12.09 -5.87 -2.26
CA ALA A 88 11.35 -6.88 -3.02
C ALA A 88 12.03 -8.28 -2.99
N PRO A 89 13.35 -8.40 -3.23
CA PRO A 89 14.08 -9.63 -2.96
C PRO A 89 13.98 -10.11 -1.50
N ALA A 90 14.03 -9.21 -0.51
CA ALA A 90 13.88 -9.57 0.91
C ALA A 90 12.51 -10.18 1.21
N MET A 91 11.43 -9.61 0.66
CA MET A 91 10.07 -10.12 0.79
C MET A 91 9.91 -11.50 0.15
N SER A 92 10.56 -11.72 -1.00
CA SER A 92 10.60 -13.05 -1.64
C SER A 92 11.23 -14.11 -0.74
N ARG A 93 12.31 -13.77 -0.03
CA ARG A 93 12.94 -14.66 0.95
C ARG A 93 12.08 -14.85 2.20
N LEU A 94 11.45 -13.78 2.67
CA LEU A 94 10.63 -13.78 3.88
C LEU A 94 9.41 -14.69 3.75
N PHE A 95 8.72 -14.63 2.61
CA PHE A 95 7.43 -15.29 2.40
C PHE A 95 7.44 -16.36 1.29
N GLY A 96 8.59 -16.70 0.74
CA GLY A 96 8.68 -17.70 -0.33
C GLY A 96 7.92 -17.32 -1.61
N ILE A 97 7.77 -16.03 -1.91
CA ILE A 97 6.95 -15.52 -3.03
C ILE A 97 7.79 -15.10 -4.24
N PRO A 98 7.28 -15.19 -5.48
CA PRO A 98 8.00 -14.81 -6.70
C PRO A 98 8.01 -13.28 -6.95
N TRP A 99 8.40 -12.48 -5.95
CA TRP A 99 8.29 -11.01 -6.02
C TRP A 99 9.60 -10.33 -6.45
N SER A 100 9.77 -10.15 -7.76
CA SER A 100 10.97 -9.52 -8.32
C SER A 100 11.00 -8.00 -8.16
N GLU A 101 12.22 -7.44 -8.09
CA GLU A 101 12.45 -5.99 -8.10
C GLU A 101 11.81 -5.30 -9.31
N ARG A 102 11.87 -5.92 -10.49
CA ARG A 102 11.19 -5.41 -11.70
C ARG A 102 9.69 -5.23 -11.46
N SER A 103 9.02 -6.22 -10.86
CA SER A 103 7.58 -6.15 -10.60
C SER A 103 7.25 -5.11 -9.55
N PHE A 104 8.07 -5.03 -8.50
CA PHE A 104 7.99 -3.98 -7.47
C PHE A 104 8.06 -2.58 -8.07
N LEU A 105 9.06 -2.29 -8.91
CA LEU A 105 9.22 -0.98 -9.54
C LEU A 105 8.08 -0.66 -10.49
N MET A 106 7.64 -1.62 -11.31
CA MET A 106 6.51 -1.42 -12.23
C MET A 106 5.24 -1.03 -11.48
N VAL A 107 4.95 -1.71 -10.36
CA VAL A 107 3.72 -1.49 -9.58
C VAL A 107 3.82 -0.22 -8.74
N PHE A 108 4.84 -0.10 -7.89
CA PHE A 108 4.90 0.93 -6.85
C PHE A 108 5.64 2.20 -7.28
N ALA A 109 6.71 2.08 -8.07
CA ALA A 109 7.50 3.24 -8.48
C ALA A 109 7.01 3.89 -9.79
N LEU A 110 6.22 3.18 -10.61
CA LEU A 110 5.75 3.67 -11.90
C LEU A 110 4.23 3.79 -11.99
N ILE A 111 3.49 2.67 -11.94
CA ILE A 111 2.03 2.68 -12.11
C ILE A 111 1.32 3.39 -10.95
N GLY A 112 1.73 3.10 -9.71
CA GLY A 112 1.23 3.73 -8.49
C GLY A 112 1.25 5.27 -8.56
N PRO A 113 2.41 5.91 -8.75
CA PRO A 113 2.50 7.37 -8.85
C PRO A 113 1.64 7.99 -9.95
N VAL A 114 1.44 7.32 -11.09
CA VAL A 114 0.50 7.78 -12.13
C VAL A 114 -0.93 7.82 -11.56
N ILE A 115 -1.38 6.75 -10.91
CA ILE A 115 -2.69 6.67 -10.27
C ILE A 115 -2.82 7.75 -9.18
N TYR A 116 -1.78 7.97 -8.38
CA TYR A 116 -1.80 8.95 -7.29
C TYR A 116 -1.87 10.39 -7.82
N THR A 117 -1.18 10.67 -8.93
CA THR A 117 -1.22 11.97 -9.60
C THR A 117 -2.63 12.25 -10.15
N LEU A 118 -3.22 11.28 -10.85
CA LEU A 118 -4.60 11.38 -11.34
C LEU A 118 -5.61 11.48 -10.19
N THR A 119 -5.36 10.80 -9.07
CA THR A 119 -6.17 10.91 -7.86
C THR A 119 -6.13 12.32 -7.28
N SER A 120 -4.97 12.98 -7.31
CA SER A 120 -4.85 14.37 -6.86
C SER A 120 -5.75 15.32 -7.66
N LEU A 121 -5.80 15.16 -8.99
CA LEU A 121 -6.74 15.89 -9.85
C LEU A 121 -8.20 15.52 -9.53
N GLY A 122 -8.48 14.23 -9.37
CA GLY A 122 -9.82 13.75 -9.02
C GLY A 122 -10.31 14.30 -7.68
N LEU A 123 -9.45 14.39 -6.67
CA LEU A 123 -9.76 14.98 -5.37
C LEU A 123 -10.04 16.48 -5.51
N TYR A 124 -9.27 17.21 -6.32
CA TYR A 124 -9.50 18.62 -6.59
C TYR A 124 -10.89 18.87 -7.22
N TYR A 125 -11.27 18.06 -8.21
CA TYR A 125 -12.57 18.13 -8.87
C TYR A 125 -13.69 17.36 -8.17
N LYS A 126 -13.45 16.83 -6.95
CA LYS A 126 -14.43 16.07 -6.15
C LYS A 126 -15.03 14.86 -6.88
N ILE A 127 -14.23 14.18 -7.72
CA ILE A 127 -14.63 12.96 -8.41
C ILE A 127 -14.80 11.81 -7.39
N PRO A 128 -15.94 11.09 -7.35
CA PRO A 128 -16.22 10.15 -6.27
C PRO A 128 -15.16 9.04 -6.09
N ILE A 129 -14.70 8.42 -7.18
CA ILE A 129 -13.70 7.34 -7.12
C ILE A 129 -12.34 7.81 -6.58
N ALA A 130 -11.98 9.08 -6.75
CA ALA A 130 -10.71 9.60 -6.22
C ALA A 130 -10.68 9.52 -4.68
N GLY A 131 -11.84 9.67 -4.02
CA GLY A 131 -11.96 9.45 -2.59
C GLY A 131 -11.68 8.01 -2.17
N PHE A 132 -12.05 7.02 -3.00
CA PHE A 132 -11.77 5.61 -2.70
C PHE A 132 -10.26 5.36 -2.75
N VAL A 133 -9.60 5.82 -3.81
CA VAL A 133 -8.16 5.69 -3.96
C VAL A 133 -7.43 6.43 -2.83
N ALA A 134 -7.89 7.62 -2.45
CA ALA A 134 -7.32 8.34 -1.30
C ALA A 134 -7.43 7.55 0.00
N TRP A 135 -8.59 6.98 0.30
CA TRP A 135 -8.78 6.12 1.48
C TRP A 135 -7.93 4.85 1.44
N PHE A 136 -7.83 4.20 0.28
CA PHE A 136 -6.94 3.07 0.07
C PHE A 136 -5.49 3.44 0.39
N ILE A 137 -5.01 4.61 -0.02
CA ILE A 137 -3.64 5.08 0.24
C ILE A 137 -3.43 5.48 1.69
N PHE A 138 -4.39 6.16 2.32
CA PHE A 138 -4.29 6.48 3.74
C PHE A 138 -4.24 5.24 4.63
N ILE A 139 -4.87 4.14 4.22
CA ILE A 139 -4.89 2.90 5.01
C ILE A 139 -3.74 1.95 4.63
N GLY A 140 -3.40 1.81 3.36
CA GLY A 140 -2.26 1.02 2.93
C GLY A 140 -0.97 1.72 3.34
N PRO A 141 -0.33 2.50 2.46
CA PRO A 141 0.86 3.28 2.79
C PRO A 141 0.76 4.16 4.06
N GLY A 142 -0.42 4.69 4.37
CA GLY A 142 -0.56 5.56 5.55
C GLY A 142 -0.67 4.84 6.89
N VAL A 143 -0.93 3.53 6.91
CA VAL A 143 -0.96 2.74 8.15
C VAL A 143 -0.06 1.53 8.04
N ALA A 144 -0.30 0.67 7.04
CA ALA A 144 0.33 -0.64 6.90
C ALA A 144 1.87 -0.64 6.90
N GLU A 145 2.54 0.47 6.57
CA GLU A 145 4.01 0.58 6.62
C GLU A 145 4.61 0.30 8.02
N PHE A 146 3.79 0.30 9.08
CA PHE A 146 4.22 -0.20 10.38
C PHE A 146 4.75 -1.65 10.34
N THR A 147 4.38 -2.44 9.33
CA THR A 147 4.87 -3.83 9.18
C THR A 147 6.37 -3.92 8.95
N HIS A 148 7.03 -2.85 8.47
CA HIS A 148 8.50 -2.81 8.33
C HIS A 148 9.21 -2.96 9.67
N PHE A 149 8.57 -2.57 10.78
CA PHE A 149 9.08 -2.79 12.13
C PHE A 149 8.82 -4.23 12.63
N ILE A 150 7.98 -5.01 11.94
CA ILE A 150 7.65 -6.38 12.33
C ILE A 150 8.47 -7.38 11.52
N PHE A 151 8.73 -7.12 10.25
CA PHE A 151 9.41 -8.05 9.34
C PHE A 151 10.76 -8.62 9.87
N PRO A 152 11.66 -7.84 10.52
CA PRO A 152 12.90 -8.39 11.08
C PRO A 152 12.70 -9.44 12.17
N LEU A 153 11.49 -9.50 12.77
CA LEU A 153 11.15 -10.44 13.84
C LEU A 153 10.56 -11.75 13.30
N ILE A 154 10.22 -11.81 12.02
CA ILE A 154 9.65 -12.99 11.36
C ILE A 154 10.79 -13.81 10.77
N ALA A 155 10.82 -15.11 11.09
CA ALA A 155 11.77 -16.03 10.47
C ALA A 155 11.41 -16.20 8.99
N PRO A 156 12.35 -15.96 8.05
CA PRO A 156 12.05 -16.07 6.63
C PRO A 156 11.88 -17.53 6.25
N GLU A 157 11.00 -17.78 5.30
CA GLU A 157 10.71 -19.12 4.79
C GLU A 157 11.93 -19.78 4.17
N LEU A 158 12.76 -18.99 3.46
CA LEU A 158 13.93 -19.50 2.77
C LEU A 158 15.22 -19.25 3.56
N LEU A 159 15.86 -20.35 3.98
CA LEU A 159 17.16 -20.39 4.67
C LEU A 159 17.27 -19.37 5.83
N PRO A 160 16.45 -19.49 6.89
CA PRO A 160 16.36 -18.49 7.95
C PRO A 160 17.66 -18.26 8.70
N HIS A 161 18.48 -19.29 8.86
CA HIS A 161 19.72 -19.23 9.63
C HIS A 161 20.96 -18.87 8.79
N ASP A 162 20.82 -18.68 7.48
CA ASP A 162 21.93 -18.27 6.62
C ASP A 162 21.96 -16.73 6.48
N PRO A 163 23.01 -16.04 6.93
CA PRO A 163 23.09 -14.58 6.80
C PRO A 163 23.39 -14.12 5.37
N HIS A 164 23.86 -15.00 4.48
CA HIS A 164 24.30 -14.61 3.15
C HIS A 164 23.12 -14.40 2.19
N PRO A 165 23.26 -13.52 1.18
CA PRO A 165 22.25 -13.35 0.13
C PRO A 165 21.99 -14.64 -0.64
N LEU A 166 20.71 -14.90 -0.95
CA LEU A 166 20.27 -16.09 -1.67
C LEU A 166 19.83 -15.75 -3.09
N THR A 167 20.32 -16.49 -4.08
CA THR A 167 19.73 -16.47 -5.43
C THR A 167 19.01 -17.79 -5.68
N ALA A 168 17.70 -17.74 -5.97
CA ALA A 168 16.88 -18.92 -6.19
C ALA A 168 15.81 -18.68 -7.25
N SER A 169 15.17 -19.76 -7.71
CA SER A 169 13.97 -19.69 -8.55
C SER A 169 12.77 -20.05 -7.68
N ILE A 170 11.80 -19.14 -7.60
CA ILE A 170 10.55 -19.32 -6.86
C ILE A 170 9.44 -19.31 -7.89
N GLU A 171 8.68 -20.40 -7.98
CA GLU A 171 7.58 -20.57 -8.96
C GLU A 171 8.00 -20.22 -10.42
N GLY A 172 9.22 -20.60 -10.80
CA GLY A 172 9.77 -20.33 -12.13
C GLY A 172 10.36 -18.92 -12.32
N THR A 173 10.21 -18.01 -11.35
CA THR A 173 10.80 -16.68 -11.36
C THR A 173 12.14 -16.67 -10.63
N ARG A 174 13.22 -16.36 -11.35
CA ARG A 174 14.55 -16.21 -10.74
C ARG A 174 14.65 -14.90 -9.97
N ILE A 175 14.88 -14.98 -8.66
CA ILE A 175 15.11 -13.82 -7.78
C ILE A 175 16.59 -13.81 -7.36
N PRO A 176 17.37 -12.82 -7.82
CA PRO A 176 18.77 -12.69 -7.42
C PRO A 176 18.92 -12.04 -6.04
N GLN A 177 20.00 -12.43 -5.35
CA GLN A 177 20.57 -11.67 -4.21
C GLN A 177 19.57 -11.30 -3.10
N MET A 178 18.68 -12.21 -2.72
CA MET A 178 17.71 -11.99 -1.65
C MET A 178 18.41 -11.87 -0.28
N PRO A 179 18.45 -10.67 0.33
CA PRO A 179 19.11 -10.46 1.62
C PRO A 179 18.32 -11.11 2.76
N ASN A 180 19.01 -11.45 3.85
CA ASN A 180 18.36 -11.85 5.11
C ASN A 180 18.33 -10.66 6.06
N PHE A 181 17.16 -10.34 6.60
CA PHE A 181 16.97 -9.29 7.61
C PHE A 181 16.45 -9.85 8.94
N TYR A 182 16.48 -11.18 9.11
CA TYR A 182 16.01 -11.80 10.34
C TYR A 182 16.94 -11.48 11.51
N PHE A 183 16.41 -10.75 12.50
CA PHE A 183 17.18 -10.23 13.62
C PHE A 183 17.93 -11.31 14.39
N ARG A 184 17.34 -12.52 14.54
CA ARG A 184 18.01 -13.61 15.27
C ARG A 184 19.20 -14.21 14.52
N THR A 185 19.31 -13.99 13.22
CA THR A 185 20.40 -14.50 12.38
C THR A 185 21.43 -13.43 12.10
N THR A 186 21.00 -12.19 11.82
CA THR A 186 21.92 -11.10 11.48
C THR A 186 22.40 -10.32 12.70
N GLY A 187 21.66 -10.35 13.82
CA GLY A 187 21.91 -9.49 14.98
C GLY A 187 21.56 -8.02 14.76
N HIS A 188 21.05 -7.64 13.58
CA HIS A 188 20.72 -6.27 13.21
C HIS A 188 19.21 -6.10 13.04
N TYR A 189 18.61 -5.23 13.85
CA TYR A 189 17.18 -4.94 13.78
C TYR A 189 16.91 -3.86 12.72
N TYR A 190 16.66 -4.30 11.50
CA TYR A 190 16.36 -3.43 10.36
C TYR A 190 15.65 -4.22 9.26
N PHE A 191 14.71 -3.58 8.56
CA PHE A 191 14.14 -4.04 7.29
C PHE A 191 14.14 -2.88 6.28
N PRO A 192 14.34 -3.14 4.97
CA PRO A 192 14.22 -2.13 3.93
C PRO A 192 12.94 -1.32 4.06
N GLY A 193 13.03 0.02 4.14
CA GLY A 193 11.89 0.91 4.31
C GLY A 193 11.60 1.34 5.76
N MET A 194 12.20 0.69 6.76
CA MET A 194 11.90 0.98 8.17
C MET A 194 12.25 2.42 8.59
N TRP A 195 13.30 3.04 8.02
CA TRP A 195 13.69 4.41 8.40
C TRP A 195 12.72 5.46 7.89
N THR A 196 12.13 5.23 6.72
CA THR A 196 11.25 6.17 6.04
C THR A 196 9.77 5.83 6.16
N ALA A 197 9.40 4.66 6.70
CA ALA A 197 8.01 4.22 6.89
C ALA A 197 7.12 5.29 7.54
N VAL A 198 7.67 6.06 8.48
CA VAL A 198 6.94 7.14 9.15
C VAL A 198 6.51 8.30 8.23
N LEU A 199 7.18 8.49 7.10
CA LEU A 199 6.94 9.61 6.18
C LEU A 199 5.56 9.57 5.51
N PRO A 200 5.10 8.45 4.92
CA PRO A 200 3.70 8.32 4.49
C PRO A 200 2.74 8.13 5.67
N MET A 201 3.18 7.50 6.77
CA MET A 201 2.30 7.19 7.90
C MET A 201 1.74 8.43 8.59
N ILE A 202 2.59 9.41 8.94
CA ILE A 202 2.16 10.62 9.67
C ILE A 202 1.03 11.36 8.95
N PRO A 203 1.18 11.79 7.68
CA PRO A 203 0.09 12.45 6.96
C PRO A 203 -1.10 11.52 6.69
N GLY A 204 -0.88 10.21 6.52
CA GLY A 204 -1.93 9.20 6.38
C GLY A 204 -2.84 9.11 7.61
N PHE A 205 -2.26 8.93 8.81
CA PHE A 205 -2.99 8.94 10.07
C PHE A 205 -3.73 10.26 10.31
N LEU A 206 -3.08 11.40 10.03
CA LEU A 206 -3.70 12.71 10.14
C LEU A 206 -4.89 12.87 9.19
N ALA A 207 -4.81 12.30 7.98
CA ALA A 207 -5.92 12.28 7.04
C ALA A 207 -7.08 11.46 7.59
N ILE A 208 -6.84 10.20 8.02
CA ILE A 208 -7.87 9.34 8.61
C ILE A 208 -8.55 10.05 9.80
N TYR A 209 -7.76 10.58 10.73
CA TYR A 209 -8.26 11.31 11.89
C TYR A 209 -9.17 12.47 11.48
N ARG A 210 -8.71 13.33 10.56
CA ARG A 210 -9.50 14.49 10.12
C ARG A 210 -10.75 14.09 9.36
N LEU A 211 -10.70 13.05 8.53
CA LEU A 211 -11.82 12.61 7.70
C LEU A 211 -12.88 11.84 8.50
N LEU A 212 -12.53 11.18 9.61
CA LEU A 212 -13.51 10.50 10.47
C LEU A 212 -14.13 11.44 11.51
N ILE A 213 -13.34 12.34 12.10
CA ILE A 213 -13.81 13.17 13.22
C ILE A 213 -14.47 14.45 12.74
N LYS A 214 -13.96 15.07 11.67
CA LYS A 214 -14.47 16.36 11.19
C LYS A 214 -15.67 16.23 10.24
N THR A 215 -15.93 15.04 9.70
CA THR A 215 -17.15 14.75 8.91
C THR A 215 -18.36 14.48 9.81
N ASN A 216 -18.16 14.27 11.11
CA ASN A 216 -19.20 14.11 12.14
C ASN A 216 -19.52 15.41 12.91
N ARG A 217 -19.00 16.57 12.47
CA ARG A 217 -19.37 17.91 12.96
C ARG A 217 -19.79 18.78 11.79
#